data_AF-A0A060BX78-F1
#
_entry.id   AF-A0A060BX78-F1
#
_cell.length_a   1.000
_cell.length_b   1.000
_cell.length_c   1.000
_cell.angle_alpha   90.00
_cell.angle_beta   90.00
_cell.angle_gamma   90.00
#
_symmetry.space_group_name_H-M   'P 1'
#
loop_
_entity.id
_entity.type
_entity.pdbx_description
1 polymer ?
#
loop_
_entity_poly.entity_id
_entity_poly.type
_entity_poly.pdbx_seq_one_letter_code
_entity_poly.pdbx_strand_id
1 'polypeptide(L)'
;MGSRRVLALALALLSLPAFAAARADAARTTISLTFDDGLLSEYQHNDVLSARDARATFYVNTNKLGLPGSMSWEQVRALADAGNEIGGHT
;
A
#
# COMPACT_ATOMS: atom_id res chain seq x y z
N MET A 1 -33.44 40.33 53.48
CA MET A 1 -32.47 40.55 52.38
C MET A 1 -31.52 39.36 52.34
N GLY A 2 -31.46 38.65 51.21
CA GLY A 2 -30.59 37.47 51.05
C GLY A 2 -31.19 36.33 50.21
N SER A 3 -31.83 36.65 49.10
CA SER A 3 -32.34 35.69 48.13
C SER A 3 -31.20 35.04 47.33
N ARG A 4 -31.06 33.72 47.43
CA ARG A 4 -30.40 32.90 46.39
C ARG A 4 -31.21 31.63 46.14
N ARG A 5 -32.32 31.81 45.41
CA ARG A 5 -32.92 30.75 44.59
C ARG A 5 -32.06 30.65 43.31
N VAL A 6 -31.32 29.57 43.12
CA VAL A 6 -30.83 29.13 41.80
C VAL A 6 -30.88 27.60 41.84
N LEU A 7 -32.05 27.04 41.57
CA LEU A 7 -32.42 26.47 40.27
C LEU A 7 -31.65 25.17 40.01
N ALA A 8 -32.25 24.06 40.44
CA ALA A 8 -31.98 22.75 39.86
C ALA A 8 -32.33 22.82 38.37
N LEU A 9 -31.33 22.67 37.51
CA LEU A 9 -31.56 22.41 36.09
C LEU A 9 -30.70 21.22 35.70
N ALA A 10 -31.39 20.10 35.53
CA ALA A 10 -30.85 18.84 35.05
C ALA A 10 -30.12 19.07 33.71
N LEU A 11 -28.81 18.87 33.71
CA LEU A 11 -28.04 18.62 32.49
C LEU A 11 -27.71 17.12 32.43
N ALA A 12 -28.76 16.31 32.39
CA ALA A 12 -28.68 14.98 31.81
C ALA A 12 -28.64 15.15 30.27
N LEU A 13 -27.50 15.62 29.76
CA LEU A 13 -27.22 15.66 28.33
C LEU A 13 -26.92 14.24 27.87
N LEU A 14 -28.01 13.56 27.50
CA LEU A 14 -28.11 12.52 26.48
C LEU A 14 -26.80 11.79 26.14
N SER A 15 -26.54 10.69 26.86
CA SER A 15 -25.78 9.58 26.29
C SER A 15 -26.62 8.94 25.18
N LEU A 16 -26.65 9.57 24.00
CA LEU A 16 -27.02 8.86 22.78
C LEU A 16 -25.97 7.76 22.61
N PRO A 17 -26.33 6.47 22.56
CA PRO A 17 -25.42 5.52 21.98
C PRO A 17 -25.27 5.97 20.52
N ALA A 18 -24.10 6.52 20.19
CA ALA A 18 -23.70 6.63 18.81
C ALA A 18 -23.55 5.19 18.31
N PHE A 19 -24.66 4.59 17.89
CA PHE A 19 -24.61 3.47 16.96
C PHE A 19 -24.12 4.07 15.64
N ALA A 20 -22.81 4.30 15.57
CA ALA A 20 -22.13 4.34 14.30
C ALA A 20 -22.45 2.98 13.68
N ALA A 21 -23.40 2.97 12.73
CA ALA A 21 -23.58 1.82 11.87
C ALA A 21 -22.19 1.50 11.34
N ALA A 22 -21.65 0.34 11.73
CA ALA A 22 -20.38 -0.13 11.19
C ALA A 22 -20.56 -0.08 9.68
N ARG A 23 -19.87 0.87 9.02
CA ARG A 23 -19.87 0.93 7.58
C ARG A 23 -19.36 -0.43 7.16
N ALA A 24 -20.21 -1.22 6.49
CA ALA A 24 -19.77 -2.46 5.89
C ALA A 24 -18.57 -2.09 5.02
N ASP A 25 -17.38 -2.49 5.46
CA ASP A 25 -16.15 -2.17 4.75
C ASP A 25 -16.33 -2.82 3.38
N ALA A 26 -16.38 -2.01 2.32
CA ALA A 26 -16.52 -2.55 0.99
C ALA A 26 -15.38 -3.55 0.80
N ALA A 27 -15.68 -4.76 0.32
CA ALA A 27 -14.68 -5.80 0.17
C ALA A 27 -13.46 -5.21 -0.57
N ARG A 28 -12.31 -5.17 0.11
CA ARG A 28 -11.11 -4.55 -0.43
C ARG A 28 -10.58 -5.44 -1.55
N THR A 29 -10.61 -4.95 -2.79
CA THR A 29 -9.95 -5.61 -3.90
C THR A 29 -8.45 -5.59 -3.67
N THR A 30 -7.83 -6.78 -3.71
CA THR A 30 -6.37 -6.93 -3.69
C THR A 30 -5.90 -7.24 -5.10
N ILE A 31 -4.89 -6.52 -5.58
CA ILE A 31 -4.29 -6.70 -6.90
C ILE A 31 -2.82 -7.04 -6.69
N SER A 32 -2.33 -8.08 -7.37
CA SER A 32 -0.91 -8.39 -7.47
C SER A 32 -0.41 -8.04 -8.87
N LEU A 33 0.68 -7.29 -8.96
CA LEU A 33 1.33 -6.93 -10.21
C LEU A 33 2.62 -7.74 -10.32
N THR A 34 2.76 -8.49 -11.41
CA THR A 34 3.94 -9.32 -11.67
C THR A 34 4.50 -9.03 -13.05
N PHE A 35 5.82 -9.13 -13.16
CA PHE A 35 6.57 -9.06 -14.41
C PHE A 35 7.51 -10.26 -14.46
N ASP A 36 7.60 -10.90 -15.63
CA ASP A 36 8.36 -12.13 -15.83
C ASP A 36 9.54 -11.88 -16.77
N ASP A 37 10.50 -12.80 -16.81
CA ASP A 37 11.70 -12.79 -17.65
C ASP A 37 12.84 -11.82 -17.25
N GLY A 38 12.54 -10.72 -16.55
CA GLY A 38 13.57 -9.76 -16.13
C GLY A 38 14.14 -8.95 -17.30
N LEU A 39 13.26 -8.48 -18.19
CA LEU A 39 13.62 -7.70 -19.35
C LEU A 39 14.07 -6.28 -18.95
N LEU A 40 14.99 -5.70 -19.73
CA LEU A 40 15.46 -4.33 -19.49
C LEU A 40 14.31 -3.30 -19.56
N SER A 41 13.29 -3.55 -20.38
CA SER A 41 12.10 -2.69 -20.49
C SER A 41 11.26 -2.67 -19.22
N GLU A 42 11.27 -3.74 -18.43
CA GLU A 42 10.53 -3.81 -17.17
C GLU A 42 11.11 -2.89 -16.11
N TYR A 43 12.42 -2.64 -16.14
CA TYR A 43 13.10 -1.81 -15.15
C TYR A 43 12.52 -0.38 -15.09
N GLN A 44 12.05 0.13 -16.23
CA GLN A 44 11.43 1.45 -16.34
C GLN A 44 10.08 1.55 -15.59
N HIS A 45 9.44 0.42 -15.26
CA HIS A 45 8.16 0.42 -14.55
C HIS A 45 8.31 0.84 -13.08
N ASN A 46 9.52 0.76 -12.52
CA ASN A 46 9.80 1.15 -11.14
C ASN A 46 9.41 2.61 -10.85
N ASP A 47 9.59 3.50 -11.83
CA ASP A 47 9.22 4.91 -11.69
C ASP A 47 7.70 5.09 -11.57
N VAL A 48 6.93 4.35 -12.39
CA VAL A 48 5.46 4.39 -12.38
C VAL A 48 4.91 3.77 -11.09
N LEU A 49 5.50 2.67 -10.63
CA LEU A 49 5.15 2.02 -9.37
C LEU A 49 5.41 2.95 -8.20
N SER A 50 6.61 3.53 -8.12
CA SER A 50 7.01 4.44 -7.04
C SER A 50 6.16 5.71 -7.00
N ALA A 51 5.83 6.29 -8.15
CA ALA A 51 4.96 7.47 -8.24
C ALA A 51 3.53 7.21 -7.74
N ARG A 52 3.13 5.94 -7.63
CA ARG A 52 1.79 5.51 -7.16
C ARG A 52 1.83 4.85 -5.79
N ASP A 53 2.98 4.89 -5.10
CA ASP A 53 3.23 4.15 -3.86
C ASP A 53 2.85 2.65 -3.98
N ALA A 54 3.07 2.10 -5.17
CA ALA A 54 2.79 0.70 -5.50
C ALA A 54 4.10 -0.11 -5.53
N ARG A 55 3.96 -1.41 -5.32
CA ARG A 55 5.03 -2.41 -5.44
C ARG A 55 4.59 -3.54 -6.36
N ALA A 56 5.56 -4.23 -6.93
CA ALA A 56 5.33 -5.40 -7.78
C ALA A 56 6.30 -6.53 -7.40
N THR A 57 6.07 -7.71 -7.98
CA THR A 57 7.01 -8.83 -7.96
C THR A 57 7.64 -8.97 -9.33
N PHE A 58 8.97 -8.98 -9.40
CA PHE A 58 9.73 -9.22 -10.64
C PHE A 58 10.34 -10.62 -10.59
N TYR A 59 9.89 -11.50 -11.48
CA TYR A 59 10.43 -12.85 -11.65
C TYR A 59 11.53 -12.85 -12.71
N VAL A 60 12.77 -13.16 -12.32
CA VAL A 60 13.94 -13.05 -13.19
C VAL A 60 14.53 -14.41 -13.54
N ASN A 61 14.91 -14.64 -14.80
CA ASN A 61 15.76 -15.77 -15.19
C ASN A 61 17.20 -15.43 -14.80
N THR A 62 17.70 -16.04 -13.73
CA THR A 62 18.99 -15.64 -13.14
C THR A 62 20.16 -15.80 -14.12
N ASN A 63 20.08 -16.81 -15.00
CA ASN A 63 21.08 -17.08 -16.04
C ASN A 63 21.08 -16.08 -17.21
N LYS A 64 20.06 -15.21 -17.33
CA LYS A 64 19.96 -14.19 -18.38
C LYS A 64 20.37 -12.80 -17.93
N LEU A 65 20.46 -12.55 -16.62
CA LEU A 65 20.79 -11.22 -16.10
C LEU A 65 22.15 -10.74 -16.63
N GLY A 66 22.18 -9.51 -17.13
CA GLY A 66 23.36 -8.89 -17.76
C GLY A 66 23.56 -9.22 -19.24
N LEU A 67 22.72 -10.09 -19.84
CA LEU A 67 22.72 -10.32 -21.28
C LEU A 67 21.95 -9.21 -22.02
N PRO A 68 22.20 -8.98 -23.33
CA PRO A 68 21.47 -8.00 -24.11
C PRO A 68 19.96 -8.17 -24.00
N GLY A 69 19.26 -7.09 -23.65
CA GLY A 69 17.80 -7.05 -23.50
C GLY A 69 17.28 -7.49 -22.12
N SER A 70 18.13 -7.99 -21.23
CA SER A 70 17.78 -8.34 -19.84
C SER A 70 18.34 -7.31 -18.85
N MET A 71 17.76 -7.23 -17.66
CA MET A 71 18.29 -6.39 -16.58
C MET A 71 19.69 -6.84 -16.16
N SER A 72 20.49 -5.89 -15.68
CA SER A 72 21.72 -6.20 -14.94
C SER A 72 21.40 -6.62 -13.50
N TRP A 73 22.36 -7.27 -12.85
CA TRP A 73 22.29 -7.56 -11.42
C TRP A 73 22.15 -6.29 -10.55
N GLU A 74 22.76 -5.19 -10.97
CA GLU A 74 22.64 -3.90 -10.28
C GLU A 74 21.21 -3.36 -10.36
N GLN A 75 20.57 -3.46 -11.53
CA GLN A 75 19.18 -3.06 -11.72
C GLN A 75 18.21 -3.91 -10.90
N VAL A 76 18.43 -5.23 -10.82
CA VAL A 76 17.63 -6.11 -9.96
C VAL A 76 17.77 -5.75 -8.48
N ARG A 77 18.99 -5.42 -8.02
CA ARG A 77 19.20 -4.93 -6.64
C ARG A 77 18.51 -3.58 -6.41
N ALA A 78 18.57 -2.66 -7.36
CA ALA A 78 17.88 -1.39 -7.26
C ALA A 78 16.35 -1.54 -7.16
N LEU A 79 15.76 -2.51 -7.86
CA LEU A 79 14.34 -2.85 -7.71
C LEU A 79 14.01 -3.35 -6.29
N ALA A 80 14.86 -4.21 -5.73
CA ALA A 80 14.71 -4.71 -4.36
C ALA A 80 14.85 -3.58 -3.32
N ASP A 81 15.85 -2.71 -3.50
CA ASP A 81 16.09 -1.55 -2.63
C ASP A 81 14.93 -0.53 -2.70
N ALA A 82 14.21 -0.48 -3.83
CA ALA A 82 12.98 0.30 -3.99
C ALA A 82 11.73 -0.38 -3.37
N GLY A 83 11.89 -1.55 -2.75
CA GLY A 83 10.84 -2.28 -2.02
C GLY A 83 9.99 -3.22 -2.88
N ASN A 84 10.41 -3.53 -4.11
CA ASN A 84 9.77 -4.57 -4.91
C ASN A 84 10.24 -5.96 -4.46
N GLU A 85 9.41 -6.97 -4.68
CA GLU A 85 9.79 -8.36 -4.46
C GLU A 85 10.52 -8.91 -5.68
N ILE A 86 11.57 -9.71 -5.45
CA ILE A 86 12.31 -10.39 -6.52
C ILE A 86 12.13 -11.90 -6.37
N GLY A 87 11.59 -12.53 -7.41
CA GLY A 87 11.42 -13.98 -7.51
C GLY A 87 12.29 -14.59 -8.61
N GLY A 88 12.47 -15.91 -8.58
CA GLY A 88 13.15 -16.64 -9.65
C GLY A 88 12.17 -17.11 -10.73
N HIS A 89 12.55 -16.97 -12.00
CA HIS A 89 11.83 -17.49 -13.17
C HIS A 89 12.65 -18.59 -13.86
N THR A 90 13.09 -19.59 -13.09
CA THR A 90 14.18 -20.59 -13.34
C THR A 90 15.60 -20.15 -12.98
#